data_AF-A0A399ZBZ9-F1
#
_entry.id   AF-A0A399ZBZ9-F1
#
_cell.length_a   1.000
_cell.length_b   1.000
_cell.length_c   1.000
_cell.angle_alpha   90.00
_cell.angle_beta   90.00
_cell.angle_gamma   90.00
#
_symmetry.space_group_name_H-M   'P 1'
#
loop_
_entity.id
_entity.type
_entity.pdbx_description
1 polymer ?
#
loop_
_entity_poly.entity_id
_entity_poly.type
_entity_poly.pdbx_seq_one_letter_code
_entity_poly.pdbx_strand_id
1 'polypeptide(L)'
;MNPAYLLIILIVILLITFLPRVGLFSQYKSYRAARERERMEDALKHLLDREQDGRHASPESLAGTLGLARPTVTRLIEGMEAQGLLESRGDRLHLTAEGERWALHVVRAHRLWERYLADEARMPLERVHGEAQRREHRLTEAQLDELDAALGHPTRDPHGDPIPTREGKMDRAEGMPVTAWQPDRPARIVHLEDEPALAYEQILAAGLRLGQDIRILERTPQRVVLSDGENEYRLAPAVASNISVAPLPESELLKREAIPLTELAHDRRAEIVTLDDAVQGFTRRRFLDLGLTPGTAIYPELQNFFGDPRGYRVRGTLIALRKDQAAQIWVKPV
;
A
#
# COMPACT_ATOMS: atom_id res chain seq x y z
N MET A 1 -66.92 2.84 12.30
CA MET A 1 -65.92 2.84 11.20
C MET A 1 -66.47 1.93 10.10
N ASN A 2 -66.67 2.45 8.89
CA ASN A 2 -67.39 1.72 7.84
C ASN A 2 -66.48 0.57 7.31
N PRO A 3 -66.94 -0.70 7.28
CA PRO A 3 -66.10 -1.85 6.90
C PRO A 3 -65.44 -1.72 5.52
N ALA A 4 -66.07 -0.97 4.61
CA ALA A 4 -65.50 -0.67 3.30
C ALA A 4 -64.19 0.14 3.36
N TYR A 5 -64.06 1.09 4.30
CA TYR A 5 -62.82 1.86 4.46
C TYR A 5 -61.69 1.01 5.04
N LEU A 6 -62.01 0.08 5.94
CA LEU A 6 -61.04 -0.88 6.51
C LEU A 6 -60.49 -1.82 5.43
N LEU A 7 -61.35 -2.28 4.52
CA LEU A 7 -60.95 -3.11 3.38
C LEU A 7 -60.04 -2.35 2.40
N ILE A 8 -60.35 -1.09 2.09
CA ILE A 8 -59.53 -0.25 1.22
C ILE A 8 -58.15 0.00 1.83
N ILE A 9 -58.09 0.33 3.13
CA ILE A 9 -56.81 0.50 3.85
C ILE A 9 -55.99 -0.79 3.82
N LEU A 10 -56.63 -1.95 4.06
CA LEU A 10 -55.97 -3.25 4.00
C LEU A 10 -55.39 -3.52 2.60
N ILE A 11 -56.17 -3.27 1.54
CA ILE A 11 -55.71 -3.44 0.15
C ILE A 11 -54.52 -2.54 -0.15
N VAL A 12 -54.56 -1.25 0.27
CA VAL A 12 -53.45 -0.31 0.05
C VAL A 12 -52.20 -0.75 0.80
N ILE A 13 -52.32 -1.22 2.04
CA ILE A 13 -51.19 -1.79 2.81
C ILE A 13 -50.63 -3.02 2.09
N LEU A 14 -51.49 -3.91 1.60
CA LEU A 14 -51.08 -5.13 0.89
C LEU A 14 -50.38 -4.79 -0.44
N LEU A 15 -50.84 -3.74 -1.13
CA LEU A 15 -50.21 -3.20 -2.33
C LEU A 15 -48.82 -2.65 -2.01
N ILE A 16 -48.68 -1.78 -1.01
CA ILE A 16 -47.39 -1.17 -0.62
C ILE A 16 -46.41 -2.24 -0.12
N THR A 17 -46.90 -3.29 0.53
CA THR A 17 -46.04 -4.36 1.08
C THR A 17 -45.60 -5.35 0.01
N PHE A 18 -46.50 -5.79 -0.88
CA PHE A 18 -46.24 -6.88 -1.83
C PHE A 18 -46.07 -6.45 -3.29
N LEU A 19 -46.08 -5.15 -3.62
CA LEU A 19 -45.80 -4.70 -4.99
C LEU A 19 -44.45 -5.24 -5.48
N PRO A 20 -44.39 -5.92 -6.64
CA PRO A 20 -43.14 -6.42 -7.18
C PRO A 20 -42.18 -5.26 -7.50
N ARG A 21 -40.89 -5.43 -7.17
CA ARG A 21 -39.77 -4.47 -7.34
C ARG A 21 -39.77 -3.21 -6.45
N VAL A 22 -40.93 -2.69 -6.04
CA VAL A 22 -41.00 -1.42 -5.26
C VAL A 22 -41.54 -1.63 -3.83
N GLY A 23 -42.26 -2.74 -3.58
CA GLY A 23 -42.90 -2.99 -2.29
C GLY A 23 -41.92 -3.28 -1.14
N LEU A 24 -42.37 -3.00 0.08
CA LEU A 24 -41.57 -3.17 1.31
C LEU A 24 -41.00 -4.58 1.47
N PHE A 25 -41.73 -5.62 1.06
CA PHE A 25 -41.25 -7.01 1.12
C PHE A 25 -40.11 -7.28 0.12
N SER A 26 -40.21 -6.73 -1.09
CA SER A 26 -39.14 -6.83 -2.11
C SER A 26 -37.90 -6.09 -1.63
N GLN A 27 -38.05 -4.90 -1.07
CA GLN A 27 -36.94 -4.13 -0.50
C GLN A 27 -36.30 -4.84 0.70
N TYR A 28 -37.11 -5.41 1.59
CA TYR A 28 -36.62 -6.20 2.73
C TYR A 28 -35.83 -7.42 2.29
N LYS A 29 -36.31 -8.15 1.27
CA LYS A 29 -35.61 -9.32 0.72
C LYS A 29 -34.26 -8.92 0.11
N SER A 30 -34.23 -7.87 -0.71
CA SER A 30 -32.99 -7.36 -1.33
C SER A 30 -32.00 -6.84 -0.28
N TYR A 31 -32.50 -6.13 0.74
CA TYR A 31 -31.67 -5.65 1.85
C TYR A 31 -31.03 -6.82 2.64
N ARG A 32 -31.82 -7.87 2.93
CA ARG A 32 -31.28 -9.05 3.60
C ARG A 32 -30.22 -9.77 2.78
N ALA A 33 -30.45 -9.94 1.47
CA ALA A 33 -29.49 -10.58 0.58
C ALA A 33 -28.18 -9.78 0.46
N ALA A 34 -28.27 -8.45 0.35
CA ALA A 34 -27.10 -7.58 0.34
C ALA A 34 -26.27 -7.71 1.62
N ARG A 35 -26.94 -7.70 2.79
CA ARG A 35 -26.26 -7.83 4.09
C ARG A 35 -25.63 -9.20 4.33
N GLU A 36 -26.21 -10.25 3.77
CA GLU A 36 -25.63 -11.59 3.80
C GLU A 36 -24.37 -11.68 2.92
N ARG A 37 -24.41 -11.04 1.74
CA ARG A 37 -23.26 -10.90 0.86
C ARG A 37 -22.13 -10.09 1.48
N GLU A 38 -22.42 -8.94 2.09
CA GLU A 38 -21.43 -8.11 2.80
C GLU A 38 -20.67 -8.95 3.85
N ARG A 39 -21.40 -9.71 4.68
CA ARG A 39 -20.79 -10.57 5.71
C ARG A 39 -19.92 -11.69 5.13
N MET A 40 -20.33 -12.24 4.00
CA MET A 40 -19.56 -13.25 3.29
C MET A 40 -18.27 -12.65 2.72
N GLU A 41 -18.35 -11.46 2.12
CA GLU A 41 -17.21 -10.73 1.58
C GLU A 41 -16.23 -10.32 2.71
N ASP A 42 -16.73 -9.83 3.85
CA ASP A 42 -15.92 -9.55 5.04
C ASP A 42 -15.23 -10.82 5.59
N ALA A 43 -15.95 -11.96 5.59
CA ALA A 43 -15.38 -13.24 6.01
C ALA A 43 -14.24 -13.67 5.08
N LEU A 44 -14.42 -13.53 3.75
CA LEU A 44 -13.39 -13.84 2.77
C LEU A 44 -12.15 -12.96 2.93
N LYS A 45 -12.32 -11.65 3.16
CA LYS A 45 -11.20 -10.73 3.48
C LYS A 45 -10.42 -11.21 4.70
N HIS A 46 -11.11 -11.56 5.78
CA HIS A 46 -10.47 -12.05 7.00
C HIS A 46 -9.70 -13.35 6.78
N LEU A 47 -10.27 -14.30 6.03
CA LEU A 47 -9.59 -15.55 5.70
C LEU A 47 -8.33 -15.29 4.86
N LEU A 48 -8.41 -14.42 3.86
CA LEU A 48 -7.30 -14.05 2.99
C LEU A 48 -6.14 -13.44 3.77
N ASP A 49 -6.45 -12.46 4.63
CA ASP A 49 -5.49 -11.81 5.52
C ASP A 49 -4.74 -12.83 6.40
N ARG A 50 -5.47 -13.77 7.03
CA ARG A 50 -4.85 -14.82 7.85
C ARG A 50 -3.95 -15.75 7.03
N GLU A 51 -4.35 -16.12 5.81
CA GLU A 51 -3.55 -16.98 4.93
C GLU A 51 -2.28 -16.29 4.42
N GLN A 52 -2.34 -14.98 4.13
CA GLN A 52 -1.18 -14.17 3.75
C GLN A 52 -0.12 -14.09 4.87
N ASP A 53 -0.58 -14.10 6.13
CA ASP A 53 0.27 -14.21 7.32
C ASP A 53 0.83 -15.61 7.57
N GLY A 54 0.53 -16.59 6.71
CA GLY A 54 0.90 -18.00 6.92
C GLY A 54 0.13 -18.68 8.06
N ARG A 55 -1.02 -18.13 8.43
CA ARG A 55 -1.94 -18.67 9.44
C ARG A 55 -3.25 -19.11 8.76
N HIS A 56 -4.20 -19.62 9.53
CA HIS A 56 -5.55 -19.90 9.05
C HIS A 56 -6.57 -19.34 10.03
N ALA A 57 -7.71 -18.90 9.49
CA ALA A 57 -8.83 -18.48 10.31
C ALA A 57 -9.51 -19.69 10.97
N SER A 58 -10.15 -19.45 12.12
CA SER A 58 -11.04 -20.40 12.79
C SER A 58 -12.44 -19.81 12.92
N PRO A 59 -13.48 -20.63 13.19
CA PRO A 59 -14.82 -20.12 13.47
C PRO A 59 -14.84 -19.08 14.62
N GLU A 60 -14.01 -19.26 15.64
CA GLU A 60 -13.88 -18.34 16.77
C GLU A 60 -13.22 -17.02 16.34
N SER A 61 -12.17 -17.07 15.52
CA SER A 61 -11.54 -15.88 14.96
C SER A 61 -12.49 -15.09 14.06
N LEU A 62 -13.29 -15.79 13.25
CA LEU A 62 -14.29 -15.18 12.39
C LEU A 62 -15.43 -14.55 13.21
N ALA A 63 -15.88 -15.22 14.27
CA ALA A 63 -16.87 -14.68 15.21
C ALA A 63 -16.40 -13.38 15.86
N GLY A 64 -15.15 -13.34 16.30
CA GLY A 64 -14.54 -12.15 16.89
C GLY A 64 -14.47 -10.98 15.91
N THR A 65 -13.94 -11.22 14.71
CA THR A 65 -13.74 -10.18 13.68
C THR A 65 -15.06 -9.61 13.17
N LEU A 66 -16.06 -10.47 12.91
CA LEU A 66 -17.36 -10.03 12.41
C LEU A 66 -18.34 -9.59 13.52
N GLY A 67 -17.98 -9.76 14.79
CA GLY A 67 -18.87 -9.49 15.93
C GLY A 67 -20.15 -10.35 15.91
N LEU A 68 -20.06 -11.59 15.43
CA LEU A 68 -21.21 -12.48 15.23
C LEU A 68 -21.29 -13.58 16.30
N ALA A 69 -22.51 -13.91 16.69
CA ALA A 69 -22.76 -15.07 17.56
C ALA A 69 -22.43 -16.39 16.83
N ARG A 70 -21.90 -17.36 17.58
CA ARG A 70 -21.45 -18.67 17.06
C ARG A 70 -22.45 -19.36 16.11
N PRO A 71 -23.77 -19.45 16.40
CA PRO A 71 -24.72 -20.09 15.49
C PRO A 71 -24.91 -19.35 14.15
N THR A 72 -24.61 -18.05 14.10
CA THR A 72 -24.66 -17.26 12.86
C THR A 72 -23.40 -17.51 12.03
N VAL A 73 -22.25 -17.61 12.70
CA VAL A 73 -20.97 -17.94 12.04
C VAL A 73 -21.01 -19.33 11.44
N THR A 74 -21.51 -20.33 12.17
CA THR A 74 -21.64 -21.70 11.64
C THR A 74 -22.49 -21.73 10.37
N ARG A 75 -23.64 -21.05 10.35
CA ARG A 75 -24.49 -20.96 9.14
C ARG A 75 -23.81 -20.22 7.99
N LEU A 76 -23.02 -19.18 8.30
CA LEU A 76 -22.25 -18.46 7.29
C LEU A 76 -21.20 -19.38 6.65
N ILE A 77 -20.45 -20.12 7.46
CA ILE A 77 -19.45 -21.09 7.02
C ILE A 77 -20.10 -22.17 6.14
N GLU A 78 -21.19 -22.80 6.61
CA GLU A 78 -21.93 -23.81 5.83
C GLU A 78 -22.40 -23.25 4.47
N GLY A 79 -22.86 -22.00 4.45
CA GLY A 79 -23.28 -21.33 3.22
C GLY A 79 -22.12 -21.04 2.26
N MET A 80 -20.93 -20.72 2.79
CA MET A 80 -19.72 -20.50 1.99
C MET A 80 -19.15 -21.82 1.45
N GLU A 81 -19.19 -22.90 2.23
CA GLU A 81 -18.81 -24.25 1.80
C GLU A 81 -19.73 -24.75 0.68
N ALA A 82 -21.05 -24.57 0.83
CA ALA A 82 -22.02 -24.95 -0.20
C ALA A 82 -21.83 -24.17 -1.51
N GLN A 83 -21.27 -22.96 -1.44
CA GLN A 83 -20.90 -22.14 -2.60
C GLN A 83 -19.48 -22.44 -3.13
N GLY A 84 -18.73 -23.35 -2.50
CA GLY A 84 -17.38 -23.71 -2.92
C GLY A 84 -16.35 -22.62 -2.67
N LEU A 85 -16.60 -21.68 -1.74
CA LEU A 85 -15.71 -20.55 -1.45
C LEU A 85 -14.64 -20.89 -0.39
N LEU A 86 -14.93 -21.82 0.51
CA LEU A 86 -13.98 -22.26 1.53
C LEU A 86 -14.12 -23.76 1.80
N GLU A 87 -13.12 -24.31 2.48
CA GLU A 87 -13.12 -25.67 3.03
C GLU A 87 -12.73 -25.67 4.50
N SER A 88 -13.51 -26.36 5.35
CA SER A 88 -13.13 -26.61 6.74
C SER A 88 -12.23 -27.84 6.86
N ARG A 89 -11.08 -27.69 7.53
CA ARG A 89 -10.13 -28.77 7.85
C ARG A 89 -9.84 -28.77 9.35
N GLY A 90 -10.65 -29.51 10.11
CA GLY A 90 -10.60 -29.45 11.58
C GLY A 90 -11.18 -28.13 12.08
N ASP A 91 -10.40 -27.35 12.84
CA ASP A 91 -10.78 -26.00 13.29
C ASP A 91 -10.37 -24.87 12.33
N ARG A 92 -9.71 -25.24 11.22
CA ARG A 92 -9.13 -24.28 10.26
C ARG A 92 -10.02 -24.14 9.06
N LEU A 93 -10.22 -22.89 8.64
CA LEU A 93 -10.90 -22.52 7.42
C LEU A 93 -9.86 -22.17 6.36
N HIS A 94 -10.02 -22.76 5.17
CA HIS A 94 -9.14 -22.54 4.03
C HIS A 94 -9.92 -21.94 2.88
N LEU A 95 -9.36 -20.94 2.20
CA LEU A 95 -9.96 -20.45 0.97
C LEU A 95 -9.81 -21.50 -0.14
N THR A 96 -10.84 -21.67 -0.94
CA THR A 96 -10.68 -22.31 -2.24
C THR A 96 -10.10 -21.29 -3.22
N ALA A 97 -9.66 -21.74 -4.39
CA ALA A 97 -9.24 -20.82 -5.46
C ALA A 97 -10.36 -19.84 -5.87
N GLU A 98 -11.64 -20.22 -5.71
CA GLU A 98 -12.75 -19.31 -5.96
C GLU A 98 -12.92 -18.30 -4.84
N GLY A 99 -12.88 -18.74 -3.57
CA GLY A 99 -12.93 -17.85 -2.42
C GLY A 99 -11.79 -16.83 -2.41
N GLU A 100 -10.59 -17.25 -2.78
CA GLU A 100 -9.42 -16.36 -2.90
C GLU A 100 -9.66 -15.28 -3.96
N ARG A 101 -10.15 -15.64 -5.15
CA ARG A 101 -10.48 -14.65 -6.20
C ARG A 101 -11.52 -13.64 -5.72
N TRP A 102 -12.56 -14.10 -5.01
CA TRP A 102 -13.57 -13.22 -4.44
C TRP A 102 -13.00 -12.31 -3.35
N ALA A 103 -12.19 -12.85 -2.43
CA ALA A 103 -11.53 -12.07 -1.39
C ALA A 103 -10.67 -10.96 -2.00
N LEU A 104 -9.84 -11.30 -3.00
CA LEU A 104 -8.99 -10.36 -3.70
C LEU A 104 -9.78 -9.28 -4.46
N HIS A 105 -10.93 -9.64 -5.04
CA HIS A 105 -11.83 -8.67 -5.66
C HIS A 105 -12.32 -7.63 -4.65
N VAL A 106 -12.75 -8.06 -3.46
CA VAL A 106 -13.24 -7.15 -2.42
C VAL A 106 -12.09 -6.30 -1.86
N VAL A 107 -10.90 -6.88 -1.62
CA VAL A 107 -9.71 -6.11 -1.22
C VAL A 107 -9.32 -5.08 -2.27
N ARG A 108 -9.36 -5.44 -3.56
CA ARG A 108 -9.11 -4.51 -4.68
C ARG A 108 -10.12 -3.35 -4.64
N ALA A 109 -11.40 -3.66 -4.43
CA ALA A 109 -12.45 -2.65 -4.30
C ALA A 109 -12.22 -1.70 -3.13
N HIS A 110 -11.87 -2.24 -1.96
CA HIS A 110 -11.55 -1.45 -0.77
C HIS A 110 -10.41 -0.46 -1.07
N ARG A 111 -9.25 -0.98 -1.48
CA ARG A 111 -8.04 -0.18 -1.67
C ARG A 111 -8.16 0.87 -2.78
N LEU A 112 -8.89 0.57 -3.86
CA LEU A 112 -9.19 1.56 -4.90
C LEU A 112 -10.14 2.66 -4.40
N TRP A 113 -11.12 2.32 -3.56
CA TRP A 113 -11.95 3.32 -2.90
C TRP A 113 -11.14 4.21 -1.97
N GLU A 114 -10.23 3.63 -1.18
CA GLU A 114 -9.36 4.41 -0.31
C GLU A 114 -8.51 5.38 -1.11
N ARG A 115 -7.90 4.90 -2.19
CA ARG A 115 -7.13 5.72 -3.11
C ARG A 115 -7.94 6.89 -3.66
N TYR A 116 -9.14 6.61 -4.18
CA TYR A 116 -10.04 7.64 -4.68
C TYR A 116 -10.43 8.67 -3.61
N LEU A 117 -10.80 8.19 -2.42
CA LEU A 117 -11.25 9.06 -1.33
C LEU A 117 -10.13 9.97 -0.83
N ALA A 118 -8.89 9.46 -0.75
CA ALA A 118 -7.74 10.24 -0.33
C ALA A 118 -7.30 11.25 -1.41
N ASP A 119 -7.16 10.81 -2.66
CA ASP A 119 -6.54 11.63 -3.72
C ASP A 119 -7.54 12.60 -4.36
N GLU A 120 -8.71 12.11 -4.76
CA GLU A 120 -9.70 12.87 -5.53
C GLU A 120 -10.68 13.59 -4.60
N ALA A 121 -11.24 12.89 -3.62
CA ALA A 121 -12.18 13.50 -2.67
C ALA A 121 -11.49 14.29 -1.55
N ARG A 122 -10.15 14.23 -1.46
CA ARG A 122 -9.32 14.90 -0.43
C ARG A 122 -9.83 14.64 0.99
N MET A 123 -10.33 13.43 1.21
CA MET A 123 -10.83 13.00 2.51
C MET A 123 -9.66 12.84 3.49
N PRO A 124 -9.80 13.29 4.76
CA PRO A 124 -8.81 13.01 5.80
C PRO A 124 -8.63 11.51 5.97
N LEU A 125 -7.37 11.05 6.03
CA LEU A 125 -7.01 9.63 6.03
C LEU A 125 -7.65 8.86 7.19
N GLU A 126 -7.84 9.49 8.34
CA GLU A 126 -8.51 8.91 9.51
C GLU A 126 -9.98 8.53 9.25
N ARG A 127 -10.60 9.05 8.17
CA ARG A 127 -11.97 8.72 7.75
C ARG A 127 -12.04 7.81 6.53
N VAL A 128 -10.93 7.64 5.81
CA VAL A 128 -10.89 6.97 4.51
C VAL A 128 -11.29 5.50 4.64
N HIS A 129 -10.67 4.76 5.55
CA HIS A 129 -10.96 3.33 5.77
C HIS A 129 -12.45 3.04 5.96
N GLY A 130 -13.07 3.70 6.95
CA GLY A 130 -14.48 3.46 7.26
C GLY A 130 -15.43 3.86 6.12
N GLU A 131 -15.06 4.86 5.31
CA GLU A 131 -15.82 5.28 4.13
C GLU A 131 -15.63 4.34 2.94
N ALA A 132 -14.45 3.74 2.77
CA ALA A 132 -14.18 2.72 1.77
C ALA A 132 -14.92 1.42 2.10
N GLN A 133 -14.90 0.99 3.36
CA GLN A 133 -15.62 -0.22 3.83
C GLN A 133 -17.12 -0.17 3.51
N ARG A 134 -17.76 1.01 3.56
CA ARG A 134 -19.18 1.15 3.21
C ARG A 134 -19.48 1.04 1.71
N ARG A 135 -18.47 1.19 0.86
CA ARG A 135 -18.59 1.26 -0.60
C ARG A 135 -18.07 0.02 -1.32
N GLU A 136 -17.13 -0.71 -0.72
CA GLU A 136 -16.41 -1.83 -1.36
C GLU A 136 -17.35 -2.91 -1.95
N HIS A 137 -18.44 -3.23 -1.25
CA HIS A 137 -19.39 -4.30 -1.65
C HIS A 137 -20.36 -3.94 -2.79
N ARG A 138 -20.24 -2.73 -3.36
CA ARG A 138 -21.25 -2.18 -4.30
C ARG A 138 -20.82 -2.18 -5.75
N LEU A 139 -19.53 -2.38 -6.03
CA LEU A 139 -18.99 -2.31 -7.38
C LEU A 139 -19.02 -3.69 -8.04
N THR A 140 -19.36 -3.70 -9.33
CA THR A 140 -19.10 -4.84 -10.21
C THR A 140 -17.65 -4.82 -10.67
N GLU A 141 -17.13 -5.94 -11.19
CA GLU A 141 -15.76 -6.01 -11.74
C GLU A 141 -15.51 -4.95 -12.81
N ALA A 142 -16.45 -4.73 -13.73
CA ALA A 142 -16.32 -3.72 -14.77
C ALA A 142 -16.23 -2.29 -14.21
N GLN A 143 -17.07 -1.96 -13.21
CA GLN A 143 -17.02 -0.65 -12.56
C GLN A 143 -15.73 -0.45 -11.77
N LEU A 144 -15.20 -1.54 -11.19
CA LEU A 144 -13.93 -1.49 -10.48
C LEU A 144 -12.76 -1.25 -11.43
N ASP A 145 -12.77 -1.87 -12.61
CA ASP A 145 -11.78 -1.63 -13.66
C ASP A 145 -11.84 -0.19 -14.21
N GLU A 146 -13.04 0.37 -14.35
CA GLU A 146 -13.22 1.78 -14.70
C GLU A 146 -12.64 2.71 -13.63
N LEU A 147 -12.86 2.41 -12.34
CA LEU A 147 -12.27 3.16 -11.22
C LEU A 147 -10.74 3.07 -11.20
N ASP A 148 -10.20 1.87 -11.38
CA ASP A 148 -8.75 1.61 -11.47
C ASP A 148 -8.11 2.42 -12.61
N ALA A 149 -8.71 2.38 -13.80
CA ALA A 149 -8.24 3.14 -14.95
C ALA A 149 -8.35 4.66 -14.73
N ALA A 150 -9.44 5.14 -14.11
CA ALA A 150 -9.62 6.56 -13.79
C ALA A 150 -8.57 7.08 -12.81
N LEU A 151 -8.08 6.24 -11.90
CA LEU A 151 -7.00 6.54 -10.95
C LEU A 151 -5.59 6.39 -11.56
N GLY A 152 -5.48 5.98 -12.83
CA GLY A 152 -4.21 5.82 -13.51
C GLY A 152 -3.46 4.54 -13.16
N HIS A 153 -4.18 3.47 -12.79
CA HIS A 153 -3.61 2.17 -12.40
C HIS A 153 -2.66 2.24 -11.19
N PRO A 154 -3.14 2.73 -10.03
CA PRO A 154 -2.33 2.78 -8.82
C PRO A 154 -1.94 1.37 -8.37
N THR A 155 -0.70 1.19 -7.95
CA THR A 155 -0.20 -0.10 -7.45
C THR A 155 -0.35 -0.24 -5.94
N ARG A 156 -0.59 0.87 -5.23
CA ARG A 156 -0.73 0.93 -3.77
C ARG A 156 -1.83 1.90 -3.34
N ASP A 157 -2.45 1.60 -2.23
CA ASP A 157 -3.42 2.48 -1.57
C ASP A 157 -2.72 3.65 -0.83
N PRO A 158 -3.47 4.53 -0.14
CA PRO A 158 -2.88 5.64 0.63
C PRO A 158 -2.08 5.21 1.88
N HIS A 159 -2.25 3.97 2.34
CA HIS A 159 -1.64 3.42 3.54
C HIS A 159 -0.32 2.70 3.24
N GLY A 160 -0.14 2.25 1.99
CA GLY A 160 1.07 1.57 1.50
C GLY A 160 0.80 0.14 1.02
N ASP A 161 -0.42 -0.35 1.16
CA ASP A 161 -0.77 -1.72 0.81
C ASP A 161 -0.86 -1.92 -0.70
N PRO A 162 -0.41 -3.08 -1.21
CA PRO A 162 -0.46 -3.40 -2.63
C PRO A 162 -1.92 -3.58 -3.11
N ILE A 163 -2.29 -2.93 -4.21
CA ILE A 163 -3.61 -3.13 -4.82
C ILE A 163 -3.57 -4.41 -5.66
N PRO A 164 -4.43 -5.42 -5.38
CA PRO A 164 -4.46 -6.62 -6.22
C PRO A 164 -4.81 -6.28 -7.67
N THR A 165 -4.16 -6.97 -8.62
CA THR A 165 -4.45 -6.81 -10.05
C THR A 165 -5.80 -7.43 -10.41
N ARG A 166 -6.28 -7.14 -11.62
CA ARG A 166 -7.49 -7.75 -12.18
C ARG A 166 -7.44 -9.28 -12.16
N GLU A 167 -6.28 -9.87 -12.41
CA GLU A 167 -6.08 -11.32 -12.43
C GLU A 167 -6.03 -11.94 -11.02
N GLY A 168 -6.20 -11.13 -9.96
CA GLY A 168 -6.07 -11.59 -8.58
C GLY A 168 -4.63 -11.86 -8.19
N LYS A 169 -3.66 -11.11 -8.74
CA LYS A 169 -2.28 -11.15 -8.26
C LYS A 169 -2.06 -10.01 -7.28
N MET A 170 -1.49 -10.32 -6.12
CA MET A 170 -1.10 -9.31 -5.14
C MET A 170 0.38 -9.47 -4.86
N ASP A 171 1.13 -8.39 -5.01
CA ASP A 171 2.52 -8.35 -4.55
C ASP A 171 2.56 -8.47 -3.03
N ARG A 172 3.64 -9.00 -2.49
CA ARG A 172 3.79 -9.09 -1.03
C ARG A 172 4.00 -7.69 -0.48
N ALA A 173 3.35 -7.36 0.63
CA ALA A 173 3.64 -6.13 1.36
C ALA A 173 5.14 -6.09 1.69
N GLU A 174 5.79 -4.98 1.32
CA GLU A 174 7.22 -4.79 1.53
C GLU A 174 7.45 -4.14 2.89
N GLY A 175 8.53 -4.53 3.56
CA GLY A 175 8.99 -3.90 4.79
C GLY A 175 8.84 -4.76 6.02
N MET A 176 9.19 -4.17 7.16
CA MET A 176 9.07 -4.77 8.49
C MET A 176 8.67 -3.69 9.48
N PRO A 177 8.07 -4.04 10.63
CA PRO A 177 7.79 -3.07 11.68
C PRO A 177 9.04 -2.28 12.05
N VAL A 178 8.92 -0.96 12.22
CA VAL A 178 10.04 -0.08 12.59
C VAL A 178 10.68 -0.53 13.91
N THR A 179 9.90 -1.15 14.79
CA THR A 179 10.39 -1.73 16.05
C THR A 179 11.36 -2.89 15.84
N ALA A 180 11.31 -3.59 14.69
CA ALA A 180 12.23 -4.65 14.30
C ALA A 180 13.43 -4.12 13.48
N TRP A 181 13.41 -2.87 13.06
CA TRP A 181 14.48 -2.25 12.26
C TRP A 181 15.75 -1.99 13.09
N GLN A 182 16.89 -1.90 12.40
CA GLN A 182 18.19 -1.63 13.03
C GLN A 182 18.31 -0.14 13.40
N PRO A 183 18.71 0.21 14.64
CA PRO A 183 19.00 1.58 15.03
C PRO A 183 20.04 2.24 14.10
N ASP A 184 19.96 3.57 13.99
CA ASP A 184 20.87 4.43 13.19
C ASP A 184 20.91 4.19 11.66
N ARG A 185 20.28 3.12 11.15
CA ARG A 185 20.12 2.92 9.71
C ARG A 185 18.87 3.65 9.20
N PRO A 186 18.98 4.51 8.18
CA PRO A 186 17.82 5.16 7.61
C PRO A 186 16.91 4.14 6.91
N ALA A 187 15.60 4.39 7.00
CA ALA A 187 14.56 3.59 6.39
C ALA A 187 13.46 4.49 5.84
N ARG A 188 12.73 4.00 4.84
CA ARG A 188 11.54 4.68 4.30
C ARG A 188 10.30 4.05 4.88
N ILE A 189 9.34 4.86 5.33
CA ILE A 189 8.01 4.40 5.71
C ILE A 189 7.31 3.92 4.44
N VAL A 190 6.98 2.63 4.38
CA VAL A 190 6.35 1.99 3.22
C VAL A 190 4.95 1.50 3.48
N HIS A 191 4.56 1.38 4.75
CA HIS A 191 3.21 1.02 5.15
C HIS A 191 2.87 1.58 6.54
N LEU A 192 1.62 1.99 6.72
CA LEU A 192 1.04 2.45 7.99
C LEU A 192 -0.26 1.68 8.24
N GLU A 193 -0.30 0.86 9.30
CA GLU A 193 -1.52 0.14 9.65
C GLU A 193 -2.62 1.14 10.05
N ASP A 194 -3.79 0.98 9.47
CA ASP A 194 -5.00 1.75 9.74
C ASP A 194 -5.76 1.25 10.98
N GLU A 195 -5.51 0.01 11.41
CA GLU A 195 -6.05 -0.58 12.63
C GLU A 195 -4.93 -0.98 13.63
N PRO A 196 -5.06 -0.65 14.93
CA PRO A 196 -6.22 0.00 15.55
C PRO A 196 -6.30 1.51 15.25
N ALA A 197 -7.50 2.02 15.00
CA ALA A 197 -7.73 3.43 14.63
C ALA A 197 -7.03 4.46 15.54
N LEU A 198 -6.99 4.23 16.86
CA LEU A 198 -6.33 5.13 17.81
C LEU A 198 -4.80 5.20 17.57
N ALA A 199 -4.16 4.10 17.21
CA ALA A 199 -2.74 4.09 16.89
C ALA A 199 -2.49 4.83 15.58
N TYR A 200 -3.33 4.61 14.58
CA TYR A 200 -3.25 5.31 13.30
C TYR A 200 -3.39 6.83 13.44
N GLU A 201 -4.41 7.29 14.19
CA GLU A 201 -4.60 8.71 14.51
C GLU A 201 -3.38 9.33 15.21
N GLN A 202 -2.74 8.60 16.13
CA GLN A 202 -1.53 9.05 16.82
C GLN A 202 -0.33 9.18 15.87
N ILE A 203 -0.18 8.26 14.91
CA ILE A 203 0.87 8.30 13.89
C ILE A 203 0.69 9.55 13.01
N LEU A 204 -0.54 9.77 12.51
CA LEU A 204 -0.85 10.93 11.68
C LEU A 204 -0.69 12.25 12.44
N ALA A 205 -1.15 12.31 13.69
CA ALA A 205 -1.02 13.49 14.56
C ALA A 205 0.44 13.80 14.91
N ALA A 206 1.29 12.78 15.02
CA ALA A 206 2.74 12.98 15.16
C ALA A 206 3.37 13.58 13.89
N GLY A 207 2.69 13.53 12.73
CA GLY A 207 3.17 14.05 11.46
C GLY A 207 3.93 13.03 10.61
N LEU A 208 3.91 11.75 11.00
CA LEU A 208 4.53 10.67 10.24
C LEU A 208 3.66 10.30 9.04
N ARG A 209 4.29 10.15 7.86
CA ARG A 209 3.59 9.92 6.60
C ARG A 209 4.24 8.82 5.77
N LEU A 210 3.44 8.21 4.90
CA LEU A 210 3.92 7.28 3.89
C LEU A 210 5.01 7.93 3.02
N GLY A 211 6.07 7.18 2.72
CA GLY A 211 7.20 7.63 1.92
C GLY A 211 8.24 8.48 2.66
N GLN A 212 7.99 8.83 3.93
CA GLN A 212 8.93 9.61 4.72
C GLN A 212 10.17 8.79 5.09
N ASP A 213 11.35 9.41 5.00
CA ASP A 213 12.61 8.81 5.43
C ASP A 213 12.83 9.09 6.91
N ILE A 214 13.08 8.04 7.69
CA ILE A 214 13.26 8.12 9.14
C ILE A 214 14.47 7.32 9.61
N ARG A 215 14.94 7.65 10.81
CA ARG A 215 15.94 6.90 11.58
C ARG A 215 15.43 6.68 13.00
N ILE A 216 15.85 5.58 13.61
CA ILE A 216 15.58 5.30 15.02
C ILE A 216 16.72 5.90 15.83
N LEU A 217 16.42 6.89 16.66
CA LEU A 217 17.37 7.50 17.60
C LEU A 217 17.42 6.75 18.92
N GLU A 218 16.28 6.24 19.37
CA GLU A 218 16.16 5.54 20.65
C GLU A 218 15.07 4.47 20.58
N ARG A 219 15.37 3.27 21.10
CA ARG A 219 14.39 2.19 21.27
C ARG A 219 14.51 1.61 22.67
N THR A 220 13.49 1.83 23.48
CA THR A 220 13.35 1.27 24.84
C THR A 220 12.01 0.52 24.97
N PRO A 221 11.81 -0.29 26.02
CA PRO A 221 10.52 -0.93 26.27
C PRO A 221 9.36 0.05 26.50
N GLN A 222 9.63 1.33 26.79
CA GLN A 222 8.62 2.34 27.09
C GLN A 222 8.38 3.32 25.93
N ARG A 223 9.38 3.53 25.07
CA ARG A 223 9.29 4.50 23.97
C ARG A 223 10.21 4.17 22.80
N VAL A 224 9.78 4.60 21.62
CA VAL A 224 10.55 4.65 20.38
C VAL A 224 10.65 6.11 19.96
N VAL A 225 11.86 6.59 19.66
CA VAL A 225 12.12 7.93 19.15
C VAL A 225 12.62 7.81 17.71
N LEU A 226 11.84 8.35 16.78
CA LEU A 226 12.15 8.42 15.36
C LEU A 226 12.58 9.84 14.99
N SER A 227 13.37 10.02 13.95
CA SER A 227 13.68 11.33 13.39
C SER A 227 13.82 11.28 11.88
N ASP A 228 13.33 12.31 11.20
CA ASP A 228 13.51 12.56 9.76
C ASP A 228 14.69 13.51 9.46
N GLY A 229 15.41 13.94 10.51
CA GLY A 229 16.51 14.91 10.45
C GLY A 229 16.10 16.33 10.83
N GLU A 230 14.83 16.67 10.78
CA GLU A 230 14.30 17.98 11.18
C GLU A 230 13.50 17.90 12.48
N ASN A 231 12.71 16.84 12.62
CA ASN A 231 11.79 16.61 13.72
C ASN A 231 12.13 15.32 14.48
N GLU A 232 11.67 15.24 15.73
CA GLU A 232 11.70 14.02 16.53
C GLU A 232 10.27 13.57 16.85
N TYR A 233 9.99 12.29 16.64
CA TYR A 233 8.70 11.66 16.85
C TYR A 233 8.81 10.66 17.99
N ARG A 234 8.04 10.87 19.05
CA ARG A 234 8.08 10.05 20.27
C ARG A 234 6.82 9.22 20.35
N LEU A 235 6.95 7.91 20.17
CA LEU A 235 5.82 6.97 20.13
C LEU A 235 5.97 5.88 21.20
N ALA A 236 4.85 5.35 21.67
CA ALA A 236 4.84 4.10 22.42
C ALA A 236 5.21 2.93 21.48
N PRO A 237 5.88 1.87 21.96
CA PRO A 237 6.26 0.74 21.12
C PRO A 237 5.09 0.07 20.38
N ALA A 238 3.92 0.02 21.02
CA ALA A 238 2.69 -0.53 20.43
C ALA A 238 2.11 0.33 19.29
N VAL A 239 2.42 1.62 19.25
CA VAL A 239 2.04 2.53 18.14
C VAL A 239 3.09 2.43 17.05
N ALA A 240 4.37 2.44 17.42
CA ALA A 240 5.48 2.30 16.49
C ALA A 240 5.42 0.97 15.73
N SER A 241 4.95 -0.12 16.33
CA SER A 241 4.83 -1.42 15.65
C SER A 241 3.86 -1.42 14.47
N ASN A 242 3.00 -0.41 14.34
CA ASN A 242 2.06 -0.22 13.23
C ASN A 242 2.67 0.61 12.08
N ILE A 243 3.96 0.95 12.17
CA ILE A 243 4.71 1.62 11.12
C ILE A 243 5.66 0.61 10.53
N SER A 244 5.49 0.32 9.23
CA SER A 244 6.34 -0.59 8.48
C SER A 244 7.31 0.18 7.61
N VAL A 245 8.58 -0.23 7.67
CA VAL A 245 9.69 0.43 7.00
C VAL A 245 10.48 -0.53 6.11
N ALA A 246 11.03 0.01 5.04
CA ALA A 246 11.93 -0.70 4.13
C ALA A 246 13.29 0.01 4.05
N PRO A 247 14.37 -0.69 3.66
CA PRO A 247 15.61 -0.03 3.30
C PRO A 247 15.35 1.00 2.21
N LEU A 248 15.99 2.16 2.34
CA LEU A 248 16.11 3.06 1.20
C LEU A 248 16.78 2.33 0.02
N PRO A 249 16.38 2.65 -1.23
CA PRO A 249 17.10 2.17 -2.40
C PRO A 249 18.59 2.45 -2.25
N GLU A 250 19.43 1.46 -2.56
CA GLU A 250 20.89 1.60 -2.42
C GLU A 250 21.40 2.82 -3.21
N SER A 251 20.82 3.09 -4.39
CA SER A 251 21.12 4.28 -5.18
C SER A 251 20.85 5.59 -4.43
N GLU A 252 19.77 5.71 -3.66
CA GLU A 252 19.48 6.91 -2.88
C GLU A 252 20.42 7.09 -1.68
N LEU A 253 20.75 5.99 -0.98
CA LEU A 253 21.73 6.02 0.12
C LEU A 253 23.10 6.50 -0.39
N LEU A 254 23.51 5.96 -1.53
CA LEU A 254 24.75 6.32 -2.21
C LEU A 254 24.76 7.78 -2.68
N LYS A 255 23.63 8.30 -3.18
CA LYS A 255 23.48 9.71 -3.58
C LYS A 255 23.61 10.68 -2.40
N ARG A 256 23.15 10.30 -1.19
CA ARG A 256 23.24 11.17 0.02
C ARG A 256 24.67 11.45 0.48
N GLU A 257 25.62 10.55 0.20
CA GLU A 257 27.04 10.73 0.51
C GLU A 257 27.88 11.15 -0.71
N ALA A 258 27.21 11.42 -1.83
CA ALA A 258 27.84 11.72 -3.10
C ALA A 258 27.43 13.11 -3.59
N ILE A 259 28.22 13.64 -4.52
CA ILE A 259 27.91 14.84 -5.27
C ILE A 259 27.80 14.48 -6.76
N PRO A 260 27.04 15.24 -7.57
CA PRO A 260 27.11 15.12 -9.02
C PRO A 260 28.55 15.34 -9.50
N LEU A 261 29.00 14.60 -10.51
CA LEU A 261 30.36 14.74 -11.07
C LEU A 261 30.64 16.17 -11.57
N THR A 262 29.60 16.91 -11.95
CA THR A 262 29.70 18.33 -12.32
C THR A 262 30.19 19.22 -11.18
N GLU A 263 29.91 18.86 -9.93
CA GLU A 263 30.30 19.62 -8.74
C GLU A 263 31.70 19.25 -8.22
N LEU A 264 32.31 18.19 -8.78
CA LEU A 264 33.65 17.78 -8.40
C LEU A 264 34.69 18.82 -8.81
N ALA A 265 35.49 19.30 -7.85
CA ALA A 265 36.58 20.24 -8.07
C ALA A 265 37.66 19.70 -9.05
N HIS A 266 38.37 20.61 -9.73
CA HIS A 266 39.17 20.30 -10.93
C HIS A 266 40.48 19.54 -10.71
N ASP A 267 40.81 19.29 -9.45
CA ASP A 267 42.02 18.62 -8.97
C ASP A 267 41.69 17.53 -7.94
N ARG A 268 40.39 17.24 -7.74
CA ARG A 268 39.94 16.28 -6.75
C ARG A 268 39.59 14.97 -7.41
N ARG A 269 40.20 13.89 -6.90
CA ARG A 269 39.84 12.53 -7.27
C ARG A 269 38.52 12.17 -6.59
N ALA A 270 37.69 11.40 -7.28
CA ALA A 270 36.50 10.82 -6.70
C ALA A 270 36.34 9.37 -7.15
N GLU A 271 35.50 8.63 -6.46
CA GLU A 271 35.03 7.32 -6.88
C GLU A 271 33.59 7.43 -7.37
N ILE A 272 33.30 6.80 -8.51
CA ILE A 272 31.94 6.71 -9.02
C ILE A 272 31.14 5.85 -8.06
N VAL A 273 30.03 6.38 -7.59
CA VAL A 273 29.17 5.70 -6.61
C VAL A 273 28.00 5.05 -7.33
N THR A 274 27.25 5.83 -8.12
CA THR A 274 26.15 5.31 -8.93
C THR A 274 25.92 6.19 -10.15
N LEU A 275 25.24 5.63 -11.14
CA LEU A 275 24.60 6.41 -12.21
C LEU A 275 23.19 6.77 -11.75
N ASP A 276 22.65 7.86 -12.28
CA ASP A 276 21.26 8.22 -12.01
C ASP A 276 20.29 7.17 -12.59
N ASP A 277 19.17 6.91 -11.89
CA ASP A 277 18.19 5.90 -12.27
C ASP A 277 17.48 6.25 -13.60
N ALA A 278 17.46 7.53 -13.96
CA ALA A 278 16.98 7.99 -15.28
C ALA A 278 17.91 7.58 -16.44
N VAL A 279 19.17 7.20 -16.16
CA VAL A 279 20.12 6.76 -17.19
C VAL A 279 19.82 5.32 -17.58
N GLN A 280 19.00 5.15 -18.61
CA GLN A 280 18.59 3.85 -19.12
C GLN A 280 19.05 3.63 -20.58
N GLY A 281 18.92 2.39 -21.05
CA GLY A 281 19.07 2.05 -22.48
C GLY A 281 20.47 2.29 -23.06
N PHE A 282 20.55 3.03 -24.17
CA PHE A 282 21.80 3.26 -24.90
C PHE A 282 22.83 4.08 -24.09
N THR A 283 22.38 5.15 -23.42
CA THR A 283 23.25 6.01 -22.62
C THR A 283 23.92 5.23 -21.49
N ARG A 284 23.15 4.39 -20.79
CA ARG A 284 23.68 3.53 -19.72
C ARG A 284 24.74 2.58 -20.24
N ARG A 285 24.47 1.88 -21.35
CA ARG A 285 25.44 0.97 -21.99
C ARG A 285 26.74 1.71 -22.34
N ARG A 286 26.63 2.87 -22.98
CA ARG A 286 27.77 3.71 -23.33
C ARG A 286 28.58 4.14 -22.10
N PHE A 287 27.93 4.52 -21.00
CA PHE A 287 28.64 4.87 -19.76
C PHE A 287 29.41 3.67 -19.20
N LEU A 288 28.79 2.50 -19.17
CA LEU A 288 29.45 1.27 -18.72
C LEU A 288 30.63 0.89 -19.63
N ASP A 289 30.49 1.02 -20.95
CA ASP A 289 31.56 0.75 -21.92
C ASP A 289 32.76 1.70 -21.75
N LEU A 290 32.52 2.95 -21.32
CA LEU A 290 33.55 3.93 -20.97
C LEU A 290 34.18 3.66 -19.59
N GLY A 291 33.74 2.63 -18.88
CA GLY A 291 34.23 2.26 -17.55
C GLY A 291 33.63 3.09 -16.41
N LEU A 292 32.53 3.79 -16.63
CA LEU A 292 31.82 4.56 -15.59
C LEU A 292 30.94 3.61 -14.74
N THR A 293 31.60 2.76 -13.96
CA THR A 293 30.96 1.80 -13.06
C THR A 293 31.20 2.16 -11.59
N PRO A 294 30.30 1.77 -10.66
CA PRO A 294 30.53 1.92 -9.23
C PRO A 294 31.91 1.42 -8.79
N GLY A 295 32.56 2.17 -7.90
CA GLY A 295 33.92 1.93 -7.39
C GLY A 295 35.06 2.39 -8.33
N THR A 296 34.76 2.86 -9.54
CA THR A 296 35.81 3.32 -10.46
C THR A 296 36.29 4.72 -10.10
N ALA A 297 37.60 4.89 -9.97
CA ALA A 297 38.21 6.20 -9.78
C ALA A 297 38.07 7.08 -11.03
N ILE A 298 37.61 8.30 -10.81
CA ILE A 298 37.47 9.35 -11.83
C ILE A 298 38.18 10.62 -11.36
N TYR A 299 38.84 11.28 -12.29
CA TYR A 299 39.60 12.50 -12.03
C TYR A 299 39.33 13.54 -13.12
N PRO A 300 38.86 14.75 -12.78
CA PRO A 300 38.73 15.82 -13.77
C PRO A 300 40.13 16.30 -14.18
N GLU A 301 40.46 16.23 -15.47
CA GLU A 301 41.83 16.50 -15.93
C GLU A 301 41.92 17.76 -16.79
N LEU A 302 40.90 18.05 -17.60
CA LEU A 302 40.95 19.15 -18.57
C LEU A 302 39.74 20.06 -18.42
N GLN A 303 40.03 21.34 -18.19
CA GLN A 303 39.06 22.42 -18.27
C GLN A 303 39.19 22.99 -19.68
N ASN A 304 38.19 22.78 -20.51
CA ASN A 304 38.17 23.43 -21.82
C ASN A 304 37.93 24.93 -21.63
N PHE A 305 38.49 25.76 -22.53
CA PHE A 305 38.32 27.22 -22.51
C PHE A 305 36.84 27.67 -22.44
N PHE A 306 35.92 26.84 -22.95
CA PHE A 306 34.48 27.10 -22.98
C PHE A 306 33.68 26.38 -21.87
N GLY A 307 34.35 25.65 -20.96
CA GLY A 307 33.73 25.02 -19.78
C GLY A 307 32.91 23.74 -20.02
N ASP A 308 32.52 23.40 -21.26
CA ASP A 308 31.76 22.20 -21.63
C ASP A 308 32.11 21.74 -23.07
N PRO A 309 32.37 20.45 -23.36
CA PRO A 309 32.50 19.31 -22.45
C PRO A 309 33.74 19.41 -21.55
N ARG A 310 33.71 18.73 -20.41
CA ARG A 310 34.84 18.62 -19.47
C ARG A 310 35.52 17.25 -19.63
N GLY A 311 36.85 17.23 -19.55
CA GLY A 311 37.65 16.01 -19.68
C GLY A 311 37.84 15.32 -18.33
N TYR A 312 37.53 14.03 -18.27
CA TYR A 312 37.67 13.19 -17.09
C TYR A 312 38.54 11.97 -17.42
N ARG A 313 39.50 11.64 -16.55
CA ARG A 313 40.27 10.41 -16.62
C ARG A 313 39.57 9.31 -15.86
N VAL A 314 39.29 8.20 -16.53
CA VAL A 314 38.64 7.00 -16.00
C VAL A 314 39.45 5.79 -16.45
N ARG A 315 39.94 4.99 -15.49
CA ARG A 315 40.77 3.78 -15.76
C ARG A 315 41.95 4.03 -16.72
N GLY A 316 42.58 5.20 -16.63
CA GLY A 316 43.71 5.58 -17.48
C GLY A 316 43.33 6.18 -18.85
N THR A 317 42.06 6.13 -19.23
CA THR A 317 41.54 6.72 -20.47
C THR A 317 40.94 8.10 -20.21
N LEU A 318 41.21 9.06 -21.09
CA LEU A 318 40.58 10.38 -21.05
C LEU A 318 39.26 10.35 -21.83
N ILE A 319 38.16 10.69 -21.17
CA ILE A 319 36.83 10.80 -21.76
C ILE A 319 36.31 12.23 -21.63
N ALA A 320 35.62 12.73 -22.65
CA ALA A 320 34.94 14.02 -22.61
C ALA A 320 33.45 13.80 -22.33
N LEU A 321 32.95 14.39 -21.23
CA LEU A 321 31.54 14.35 -20.88
C LEU A 321 30.96 15.75 -20.91
N ARG A 322 29.77 15.89 -21.49
CA ARG A 322 28.99 17.11 -21.42
C ARG A 322 28.41 17.31 -20.02
N LYS A 323 28.05 18.53 -19.67
CA LYS A 323 27.51 18.88 -18.35
C LYS A 323 26.24 18.09 -18.00
N ASP A 324 25.33 17.92 -18.95
CA ASP A 324 24.10 17.12 -18.80
C ASP A 324 24.40 15.63 -18.54
N GLN A 325 25.43 15.08 -19.19
CA GLN A 325 25.90 13.72 -18.98
C GLN A 325 26.59 13.56 -17.64
N ALA A 326 27.46 14.49 -17.26
CA ALA A 326 28.17 14.46 -15.99
C ALA A 326 27.23 14.66 -14.78
N ALA A 327 26.15 15.42 -14.93
CA ALA A 327 25.14 15.60 -13.87
C ALA A 327 24.41 14.30 -13.51
N GLN A 328 24.43 13.31 -14.41
CA GLN A 328 23.81 12.00 -14.21
C GLN A 328 24.76 10.97 -13.57
N ILE A 329 25.96 11.38 -13.18
CA ILE A 329 26.98 10.51 -12.57
C ILE A 329 27.24 11.03 -11.16
N TRP A 330 27.03 10.18 -10.16
CA TRP A 330 27.23 10.52 -8.75
C TRP A 330 28.56 9.98 -8.26
N VAL A 331 29.33 10.83 -7.60
CA VAL A 331 30.70 10.54 -7.16
C VAL A 331 30.93 10.92 -5.71
N LYS A 332 31.74 10.12 -5.01
CA LYS A 332 32.20 10.42 -3.65
C LYS A 332 33.63 10.92 -3.73
N PRO A 333 33.91 12.18 -3.35
CA PRO A 333 35.27 12.70 -3.35
C PRO A 333 36.15 11.89 -2.39
N VAL A 334 37.34 11.51 -2.86
CA VAL A 334 38.34 10.74 -2.10
C VAL A 334 39.47 11.65 -1.64
#